data_AF-A0A2A4N336-F1
#
_entry.id   AF-A0A2A4N336-F1
#
_cell.length_a   1.000
_cell.length_b   1.000
_cell.length_c   1.000
_cell.angle_alpha   90.00
_cell.angle_beta   90.00
_cell.angle_gamma   90.00
#
_symmetry.space_group_name_H-M   'P 1'
#
loop_
_entity.id
_entity.type
_entity.pdbx_description
1 polymer ?
#
loop_
_entity_poly.entity_id
_entity_poly.type
_entity_poly.pdbx_seq_one_letter_code
_entity_poly.pdbx_strand_id
1 'polypeptide(L)'
;MKECELLDLIWGGAVASRDANSMSPLARVLDALLVVPTIALVSSGGHSHPVAMVEGNELLPGATLGDVLSEELGIHVPHGAIVLIEPVTMADATEVSGADLGRDLGKILMSMASMPIESVTRHLGAVGDVPGRYLPQGARQSVAPDRRQRVARG
;
A
#
# COMPACT_ATOMS: atom_id res chain seq x y z
N MET A 1 5.68 2.27 -18.74
CA MET A 1 5.02 3.51 -18.30
C MET A 1 6.02 4.24 -17.42
N LYS A 2 6.19 5.54 -17.64
CA LYS A 2 7.02 6.41 -16.80
C LYS A 2 6.19 7.08 -15.70
N GLU A 3 6.83 7.65 -14.70
CA GLU A 3 6.19 8.32 -13.57
C GLU A 3 5.28 9.49 -14.02
N CYS A 4 5.75 10.33 -14.95
CA CYS A 4 4.95 11.42 -15.52
C CYS A 4 3.69 10.92 -16.23
N GLU A 5 3.80 9.80 -16.96
CA GLU A 5 2.65 9.23 -17.69
C GLU A 5 1.58 8.72 -16.72
N LEU A 6 2.00 8.15 -15.57
CA LEU A 6 1.06 7.69 -14.54
C LEU A 6 0.33 8.87 -13.89
N LEU A 7 1.03 9.97 -13.57
CA LEU A 7 0.41 11.17 -13.02
C LEU A 7 -0.66 11.75 -13.96
N ASP A 8 -0.35 11.85 -15.25
CA ASP A 8 -1.31 12.34 -16.26
C ASP A 8 -2.56 11.45 -16.31
N LEU A 9 -2.41 10.13 -16.16
CA LEU A 9 -3.53 9.20 -16.12
C LEU A 9 -4.37 9.33 -14.83
N ILE A 10 -3.72 9.52 -13.67
CA ILE A 10 -4.42 9.72 -12.39
C ILE A 10 -5.24 11.01 -12.43
N TRP A 11 -4.62 12.14 -12.78
CA TRP A 11 -5.32 13.42 -12.87
C TRP A 11 -6.34 13.47 -14.00
N GLY A 12 -6.12 12.72 -15.07
CA GLY A 12 -7.08 12.55 -16.16
C GLY A 12 -8.29 11.69 -15.80
N GLY A 13 -8.33 11.10 -14.59
CA GLY A 13 -9.39 10.19 -14.17
C GLY A 13 -9.41 8.87 -14.95
N ALA A 14 -8.28 8.51 -15.57
CA ALA A 14 -8.14 7.31 -16.38
C ALA A 14 -7.68 6.10 -15.55
N VAL A 15 -7.48 6.28 -14.24
CA VAL A 15 -7.08 5.23 -13.29
C VAL A 15 -8.19 5.01 -12.27
N ALA A 16 -8.53 3.75 -12.02
CA ALA A 16 -9.51 3.35 -11.01
C ALA A 16 -8.98 2.22 -10.13
N SER A 17 -9.39 2.22 -8.86
CA SER A 17 -9.16 1.09 -7.95
C SER A 17 -9.98 -0.12 -8.36
N ARG A 18 -9.45 -1.30 -8.09
CA ARG A 18 -10.19 -2.55 -8.22
C ARG A 18 -10.52 -3.14 -6.87
N ASP A 19 -11.72 -3.68 -6.75
CA ASP A 19 -12.10 -4.44 -5.55
C ASP A 19 -11.21 -5.67 -5.40
N ALA A 20 -10.83 -5.98 -4.16
CA ALA A 20 -9.97 -7.12 -3.86
C ALA A 20 -10.54 -8.46 -4.35
N ASN A 21 -11.88 -8.59 -4.42
CA ASN A 21 -12.53 -9.80 -4.92
C ASN A 21 -12.57 -9.88 -6.46
N SER A 22 -12.20 -8.79 -7.15
CA SER A 22 -12.22 -8.68 -8.61
C SER A 22 -10.82 -8.54 -9.21
N MET A 23 -9.80 -9.04 -8.50
CA MET A 23 -8.41 -9.00 -8.95
C MET A 23 -8.20 -9.85 -10.21
N SER A 24 -7.34 -9.36 -11.11
CA SER A 24 -6.89 -10.11 -12.28
C SER A 24 -6.08 -11.36 -11.86
N PRO A 25 -5.90 -12.34 -12.76
CA PRO A 25 -5.01 -13.47 -12.50
C PRO A 25 -3.58 -13.03 -12.14
N LEU A 26 -3.06 -11.96 -12.74
CA LEU A 26 -1.72 -11.44 -12.45
C LEU A 26 -1.63 -10.83 -11.06
N ALA A 27 -2.59 -9.99 -10.69
CA ALA A 27 -2.67 -9.40 -9.35
C ALA A 27 -2.70 -10.48 -8.27
N ARG A 28 -3.51 -11.52 -8.45
CA ARG A 28 -3.62 -12.65 -7.51
C ARG A 28 -2.31 -13.43 -7.37
N VAL A 29 -1.59 -13.65 -8.47
CA VAL A 29 -0.30 -14.35 -8.43
C VAL A 29 0.76 -13.50 -7.74
N LEU A 30 0.83 -12.20 -8.02
CA LEU A 30 1.75 -11.30 -7.34
C LEU A 30 1.48 -11.21 -5.84
N ASP A 31 0.22 -11.05 -5.45
CA ASP A 31 -0.18 -11.00 -4.04
C ASP A 31 0.17 -12.30 -3.28
N ALA A 32 0.08 -13.45 -3.94
CA ALA A 32 0.47 -14.73 -3.37
C ALA A 32 1.99 -14.96 -3.31
N LEU A 33 2.77 -14.31 -4.17
CA LEU A 33 4.23 -14.49 -4.26
C LEU A 33 5.00 -13.51 -3.37
N LEU A 34 4.44 -12.33 -3.14
CA LEU A 34 5.10 -11.24 -2.43
C LEU A 34 4.75 -11.26 -0.94
N VAL A 35 5.69 -10.81 -0.11
CA VAL A 35 5.49 -10.67 1.34
C VAL A 35 4.66 -9.42 1.66
N VAL A 36 4.70 -8.43 0.77
CA VAL A 36 3.97 -7.16 0.88
C VAL A 36 2.67 -7.23 0.07
N PRO A 37 1.61 -6.51 0.49
CA PRO A 37 0.33 -6.55 -0.22
C PRO A 37 0.44 -5.97 -1.64
N THR A 38 -0.37 -6.50 -2.55
CA THR A 38 -0.52 -5.96 -3.91
C THR A 38 -1.82 -5.16 -4.03
N ILE A 39 -1.72 -3.89 -4.39
CA ILE A 39 -2.88 -3.03 -4.71
C ILE A 39 -3.04 -2.97 -6.23
N ALA A 40 -4.17 -3.44 -6.75
CA ALA A 40 -4.47 -3.46 -8.17
C ALA A 40 -5.26 -2.22 -8.60
N LEU A 41 -4.71 -1.50 -9.57
CA LEU A 41 -5.33 -0.38 -10.27
C LEU A 41 -5.54 -0.75 -11.73
N VAL A 42 -6.60 -0.20 -12.32
CA VAL A 42 -6.90 -0.37 -13.74
C VAL A 42 -6.79 0.97 -14.43
N SER A 43 -6.10 0.99 -15.57
CA SER A 43 -5.98 2.16 -16.44
C SER A 43 -6.72 1.95 -17.76
N SER A 44 -7.48 2.95 -18.20
CA SER A 44 -8.13 2.96 -19.52
C SER A 44 -7.22 3.44 -20.66
N GLY A 45 -5.94 3.76 -20.40
CA GLY A 45 -5.03 4.25 -21.43
C GLY A 45 -3.55 4.25 -21.05
N GLY A 46 -2.70 4.70 -21.98
CA GLY A 46 -1.29 4.99 -21.72
C GLY A 46 -0.31 3.81 -21.70
N HIS A 47 -0.77 2.55 -21.71
CA HIS A 47 0.12 1.39 -21.78
C HIS A 47 -0.59 0.10 -22.26
N SER A 48 0.18 -0.83 -22.82
CA SER A 48 -0.31 -2.13 -23.34
C SER A 48 0.07 -3.32 -22.46
N HIS A 49 0.86 -3.11 -21.42
CA HIS A 49 1.33 -4.14 -20.49
C HIS A 49 1.18 -3.65 -19.05
N PRO A 50 0.99 -4.56 -18.09
CA PRO A 50 0.92 -4.21 -16.69
C PRO A 50 2.28 -3.71 -16.20
N VAL A 51 2.25 -2.80 -15.24
CA VAL A 51 3.45 -2.22 -14.60
C VAL A 51 3.27 -2.30 -13.09
N ALA A 52 4.34 -2.63 -12.38
CA ALA A 52 4.36 -2.65 -10.92
C ALA A 52 5.31 -1.57 -10.40
N MET A 53 4.88 -0.84 -9.38
CA MET A 53 5.64 0.20 -8.70
C MET A 53 5.55 0.01 -7.19
N VAL A 54 6.55 0.43 -6.44
CA VAL A 54 6.48 0.41 -4.98
C VAL A 54 5.71 1.65 -4.52
N GLU A 55 4.90 1.52 -3.47
CA GLU A 55 4.16 2.63 -2.85
C GLU A 55 5.05 3.87 -2.59
N GLY A 56 6.27 3.66 -2.09
CA GLY A 56 7.23 4.73 -1.80
C GLY A 56 7.92 5.36 -3.01
N ASN A 57 7.58 4.97 -4.25
CA ASN A 57 8.13 5.62 -5.44
C ASN A 57 7.71 7.10 -5.47
N GLU A 58 8.67 8.01 -5.48
CA GLU A 58 8.42 9.44 -5.59
C GLU A 58 7.94 9.79 -7.00
N LEU A 59 6.71 10.29 -7.13
CA LEU A 59 6.14 10.70 -8.43
C LEU A 59 6.31 12.20 -8.66
N LEU A 60 6.23 12.99 -7.60
CA LEU A 60 6.44 14.44 -7.57
C LEU A 60 7.39 14.77 -6.42
N PRO A 61 8.14 15.89 -6.48
CA PRO A 61 9.02 16.29 -5.40
C PRO A 61 8.28 16.33 -4.04
N GLY A 62 8.65 15.43 -3.14
CA GLY A 62 8.08 15.29 -1.81
C GLY A 62 6.75 14.53 -1.72
N ALA A 63 6.27 13.89 -2.79
CA ALA A 63 5.06 13.07 -2.76
C ALA A 63 5.29 11.68 -3.38
N THR A 64 5.00 10.64 -2.60
CA THR A 64 5.08 9.25 -3.07
C THR A 64 3.86 8.86 -3.90
N LEU A 65 3.96 7.73 -4.60
CA LEU A 65 2.82 7.10 -5.25
C LEU A 65 1.69 6.82 -4.24
N GLY A 66 2.02 6.38 -3.02
CA GLY A 66 1.04 6.22 -1.95
C GLY A 66 0.32 7.52 -1.60
N ASP A 67 1.06 8.61 -1.43
CA ASP A 67 0.49 9.93 -1.13
C ASP A 67 -0.47 10.37 -2.25
N VAL A 68 -0.02 10.31 -3.50
CA VAL A 68 -0.81 10.70 -4.68
C VAL A 68 -2.10 9.85 -4.79
N LEU A 69 -2.01 8.54 -4.57
CA LEU A 69 -3.20 7.67 -4.63
C LEU A 69 -4.18 7.94 -3.48
N SER A 70 -3.68 8.29 -2.29
CA SER A 70 -4.50 8.68 -1.15
C SER A 70 -5.22 10.01 -1.40
N GLU A 71 -4.51 11.00 -1.93
CA GLU A 71 -5.06 12.35 -2.14
C GLU A 71 -6.01 12.41 -3.34
N GLU A 72 -5.64 11.81 -4.47
CA GLU A 72 -6.39 11.96 -5.73
C GLU A 72 -7.50 10.92 -5.89
N LEU A 73 -7.31 9.71 -5.36
CA LEU A 73 -8.25 8.59 -5.55
C LEU A 73 -8.88 8.11 -4.24
N GLY A 74 -8.46 8.64 -3.08
CA GLY A 74 -8.92 8.16 -1.77
C GLY A 74 -8.48 6.74 -1.44
N ILE A 75 -7.42 6.24 -2.10
CA ILE A 75 -6.93 4.87 -1.94
C ILE A 75 -5.79 4.88 -0.93
N HIS A 76 -6.02 4.31 0.24
CA HIS A 76 -4.95 4.11 1.22
C HIS A 76 -4.09 2.90 0.83
N VAL A 77 -2.83 3.16 0.47
CA VAL A 77 -1.86 2.13 0.10
C VAL A 77 -0.97 1.79 1.30
N PRO A 78 -0.90 0.52 1.75
CA PRO A 78 -0.03 0.13 2.85
C PRO A 78 1.44 0.40 2.52
N HIS A 79 2.22 0.74 3.55
CA HIS A 79 3.63 1.03 3.38
C HIS A 79 4.40 -0.13 2.73
N GLY A 80 5.18 0.18 1.70
CA GLY A 80 5.97 -0.81 0.98
C GLY A 80 5.14 -1.78 0.12
N ALA A 81 3.82 -1.56 -0.02
CA ALA A 81 2.98 -2.32 -0.92
C ALA A 81 3.45 -2.17 -2.38
N ILE A 82 3.10 -3.17 -3.19
CA ILE A 82 3.25 -3.08 -4.64
C ILE A 82 1.96 -2.59 -5.24
N VAL A 83 2.04 -1.50 -6.00
CA VAL A 83 0.94 -0.99 -6.82
C VAL A 83 1.09 -1.58 -8.22
N LEU A 84 0.15 -2.44 -8.59
CA LEU A 84 0.04 -2.99 -9.93
C LEU A 84 -0.94 -2.16 -10.74
N ILE A 85 -0.50 -1.58 -11.86
CA ILE A 85 -1.36 -0.86 -12.81
C ILE A 85 -1.53 -1.72 -14.06
N GLU A 86 -2.77 -2.11 -14.35
CA GLU A 86 -3.13 -2.97 -15.46
C GLU A 86 -3.93 -2.21 -16.53
N PRO A 87 -3.69 -2.43 -17.83
CA PRO A 87 -4.61 -1.96 -18.86
C PRO A 87 -5.98 -2.61 -18.68
N VAL A 88 -7.07 -1.85 -18.85
CA VAL A 88 -8.45 -2.35 -18.73
C VAL A 88 -8.71 -3.60 -19.56
N THR A 89 -8.12 -3.68 -20.75
CA THR A 89 -8.23 -4.82 -21.67
C THR A 89 -7.67 -6.12 -21.10
N MET A 90 -6.64 -6.03 -20.25
CA MET A 90 -6.04 -7.17 -19.56
C MET A 90 -6.72 -7.44 -18.23
N ALA A 91 -7.06 -6.36 -17.53
CA ALA A 91 -7.74 -6.42 -16.26
C ALA A 91 -9.07 -7.20 -16.41
N ASP A 92 -9.86 -6.90 -17.44
CA ASP A 92 -11.17 -7.50 -17.70
C ASP A 92 -11.10 -8.78 -18.57
N ALA A 93 -9.90 -9.26 -18.90
CA ALA A 93 -9.74 -10.46 -19.71
C ALA A 93 -10.27 -11.70 -18.95
N THR A 94 -11.27 -12.36 -19.52
CA THR A 94 -11.88 -13.59 -18.98
C THR A 94 -10.93 -14.78 -19.02
N GLU A 95 -10.04 -14.81 -20.02
CA GLU A 95 -9.03 -15.85 -20.17
C GLU A 95 -7.68 -15.22 -20.49
N VAL A 96 -6.65 -15.62 -19.74
CA VAL A 96 -5.26 -15.23 -19.98
C VAL A 96 -4.44 -16.49 -20.16
N SER A 97 -3.72 -16.59 -21.27
CA SER A 97 -2.78 -17.69 -21.50
C SER A 97 -1.72 -17.71 -20.42
N GLY A 98 -1.39 -18.90 -19.90
CA GLY A 98 -0.32 -19.07 -18.91
C GLY A 98 1.04 -18.54 -19.41
N ALA A 99 1.29 -18.60 -20.72
CA ALA A 99 2.51 -18.06 -21.32
C ALA A 99 2.56 -16.52 -21.28
N ASP A 100 1.43 -15.87 -21.52
CA ASP A 100 1.33 -14.40 -21.48
C ASP A 100 1.43 -13.91 -20.03
N LEU A 101 0.71 -14.57 -19.12
CA LEU A 101 0.78 -14.31 -17.69
C LEU A 101 2.21 -14.46 -17.15
N GLY A 102 2.88 -15.57 -17.49
CA GLY A 102 4.25 -15.84 -17.07
C GLY A 102 5.25 -14.82 -17.63
N ARG A 103 5.06 -14.36 -18.87
CA ARG A 103 5.88 -13.31 -19.47
C ARG A 103 5.72 -11.98 -18.73
N ASP A 104 4.50 -11.56 -18.43
CA ASP A 104 4.26 -10.28 -17.77
C ASP A 104 4.66 -10.31 -16.29
N LEU A 105 4.41 -11.42 -15.60
CA LEU A 105 4.95 -11.67 -14.26
C LEU A 105 6.49 -11.62 -14.25
N GLY A 106 7.15 -12.30 -15.19
CA GLY A 106 8.60 -12.32 -15.28
C GLY A 106 9.19 -10.93 -15.51
N LYS A 107 8.57 -10.12 -16.38
CA LYS A 107 8.97 -8.72 -16.59
C LYS A 107 8.85 -7.90 -15.31
N ILE A 108 7.74 -8.03 -14.58
CA ILE A 108 7.51 -7.32 -13.32
C ILE A 108 8.58 -7.70 -12.28
N LEU A 109 8.80 -9.00 -12.06
CA LEU A 109 9.79 -9.47 -11.09
C LEU A 109 11.21 -9.02 -11.45
N MET A 110 11.57 -9.05 -12.74
CA MET A 110 12.87 -8.55 -13.20
C MET A 110 13.02 -7.04 -13.02
N SER A 111 11.95 -6.28 -13.25
CA SER A 111 11.91 -4.84 -12.99
C SER A 111 12.13 -4.54 -11.51
N MET A 112 11.43 -5.27 -10.63
CA MET A 112 11.57 -5.13 -9.18
C MET A 112 12.96 -5.53 -8.68
N ALA A 113 13.52 -6.63 -9.22
CA ALA A 113 14.87 -7.08 -8.86
C ALA A 113 15.98 -6.11 -9.29
N SER A 114 15.71 -5.27 -10.28
CA SER A 114 16.64 -4.22 -10.73
C SER A 114 16.56 -2.94 -9.91
N MET A 115 15.61 -2.85 -8.96
CA MET A 115 15.49 -1.70 -8.07
C MET A 115 16.57 -1.76 -6.97
N PRO A 116 17.20 -0.62 -6.61
CA PRO A 116 18.15 -0.58 -5.51
C PRO A 116 17.49 -1.09 -4.22
N ILE A 117 18.15 -2.06 -3.55
CA ILE A 117 17.64 -2.66 -2.31
C ILE A 117 17.39 -1.58 -1.23
N GLU A 118 18.11 -0.47 -1.25
CA GLU A 118 17.90 0.67 -0.34
C GLU A 118 16.49 1.27 -0.41
N SER A 119 15.83 1.22 -1.57
CA SER A 119 14.43 1.66 -1.75
C SER A 119 13.44 0.68 -1.10
N VAL A 120 13.84 -0.58 -0.94
CA VAL A 120 13.04 -1.65 -0.33
C VAL A 120 13.31 -1.76 1.19
N THR A 121 14.56 -1.56 1.63
CA THR A 121 14.96 -1.67 3.04
C THR A 121 14.82 -0.39 3.86
N ARG A 122 14.85 0.81 3.25
CA ARG A 122 14.50 2.06 3.98
C ARG A 122 13.06 2.04 4.49
N HIS A 123 12.20 1.18 3.92
CA HIS A 123 10.79 1.04 4.25
C HIS A 123 10.48 -0.17 5.15
N LEU A 124 11.30 -1.22 5.11
CA LEU A 124 11.20 -2.36 6.05
C LEU A 124 11.95 -2.13 7.38
N GLY A 125 12.79 -1.10 7.47
CA GLY A 125 13.60 -0.78 8.66
C GLY A 125 12.90 0.08 9.74
N ALA A 126 11.72 0.64 9.49
CA ALA A 126 11.04 1.53 10.43
C ALA A 126 10.21 0.83 11.52
N VAL A 127 10.34 -0.49 11.69
CA VAL A 127 9.74 -1.24 12.81
C VAL A 127 10.74 -1.44 13.97
N GLY A 128 11.96 -0.92 13.85
CA GLY A 128 13.05 -1.16 14.81
C GLY A 128 13.35 -0.08 15.84
N ASP A 129 12.86 1.16 15.69
CA ASP A 129 13.25 2.25 16.59
C ASP A 129 12.04 3.05 17.06
N VAL A 130 11.51 2.67 18.22
CA VAL A 130 10.57 3.49 19.01
C VAL A 130 11.39 4.15 20.13
N PRO A 131 11.93 5.37 19.94
CA PRO A 131 12.46 6.15 21.05
C PRO A 131 11.27 6.78 21.79
N GLY A 132 10.69 6.05 22.74
CA GLY A 132 9.55 6.60 23.47
C GLY A 132 8.82 5.63 24.35
N ARG A 133 9.50 5.03 25.33
CA ARG A 133 8.81 4.53 26.52
C ARG A 133 8.14 5.72 27.22
N TYR A 134 6.86 5.95 26.94
CA TYR A 134 6.03 6.77 27.80
C TYR A 134 5.73 5.96 29.07
N LEU A 135 6.57 6.11 30.09
CA LEU A 135 6.22 5.78 31.46
C LEU A 135 5.22 6.84 31.94
N PRO A 136 4.00 6.48 32.38
CA PRO A 136 3.16 7.43 33.08
C PRO A 136 3.74 7.66 34.48
N GLN A 137 4.53 8.72 34.65
CA GLN A 137 4.79 9.33 35.95
C GLN A 137 3.73 10.40 36.21
N GLY A 138 2.92 10.20 37.25
CA GLY A 138 2.16 11.30 37.86
C GLY A 138 0.68 11.04 38.14
N ALA A 139 0.36 10.02 38.93
CA ALA A 139 -0.88 10.04 39.72
C ALA A 139 -0.66 9.32 41.06
N ARG A 140 0.25 9.86 41.87
CA ARG A 140 0.25 9.65 43.33
C ARG A 140 -0.18 10.95 44.00
N GLN A 141 -1.47 11.07 44.24
CA GLN A 141 -2.03 11.72 45.43
C GLN A 141 -2.95 10.64 46.03
N SER A 142 -2.53 9.86 47.02
CA SER A 142 -2.44 10.23 48.44
C SER A 142 -3.70 10.95 48.93
N VAL A 143 -4.75 10.16 49.20
CA VAL A 143 -5.71 10.50 50.25
C VAL A 143 -5.66 9.37 51.27
N ALA A 144 -5.03 9.66 52.40
CA ALA A 144 -4.99 8.82 53.59
C ALA A 144 -6.25 9.09 54.46
N PRO A 145 -6.54 8.24 55.46
CA PRO A 145 -7.89 7.89 55.88
C PRO A 145 -8.43 8.76 57.02
N ASP A 146 -9.76 8.85 57.19
CA ASP A 146 -10.32 8.95 58.54
C ASP A 146 -11.72 8.32 58.73
N ARG A 147 -11.86 7.82 59.96
CA ARG A 147 -12.83 6.96 60.61
C ARG A 147 -14.23 7.55 60.83
N ARG A 148 -15.19 6.60 60.83
CA ARG A 148 -16.36 6.44 61.73
C ARG A 148 -17.43 7.55 61.75
N GLN A 149 -18.65 7.15 61.41
CA GLN A 149 -19.81 6.93 62.32
C GLN A 149 -20.93 6.24 61.50
N ARG A 150 -21.44 5.05 61.90
CA ARG A 150 -22.75 4.81 62.57
C ARG A 150 -23.82 5.84 62.12
N VAL A 151 -25.01 5.47 61.63
CA VAL A 151 -26.14 4.88 62.38
C VAL A 151 -27.19 4.22 61.43
N ALA A 152 -27.67 3.05 61.89
CA ALA A 152 -28.94 2.30 61.75
C ALA A 152 -30.08 2.59 60.73
N ARG A 153 -30.78 1.46 60.43
CA ARG A 153 -32.22 1.21 60.12
C ARG A 153 -32.47 0.68 58.70
N GLY A 154 -33.17 -0.43 58.48
CA GLY A 154 -33.83 -1.38 59.38
C GLY A 154 -34.08 -2.71 58.67
#